data_AF-A0A1M7T751-F1
#
_entry.id   AF-A0A1M7T751-F1
#
_cell.length_a   1.000
_cell.length_b   1.000
_cell.length_c   1.000
_cell.angle_alpha   90.00
_cell.angle_beta   90.00
_cell.angle_gamma   90.00
#
_symmetry.space_group_name_H-M   'P 1'
#
loop_
_entity.id
_entity.type
_entity.pdbx_description
1 polymer ?
#
loop_
_entity_poly.entity_id
_entity_poly.type
_entity_poly.pdbx_seq_one_letter_code
_entity_poly.pdbx_strand_id
1 'polypeptide(L)' 'MVTRKPIDLPPNVARAFVKAMEDFFAEQDKHKQDAIAANQLSVMNQFRGQRDDPLRLSDIKEMFRALKGIVG' A
#
# COMPACT_ATOMS: atom_id res chain seq x y z
N MET A 1 -19.42 7.04 6.62
CA MET A 1 -18.10 7.35 6.03
C MET A 1 -17.05 6.82 6.99
N VAL A 2 -16.30 5.78 6.63
CA VAL A 2 -15.21 5.27 7.48
C VAL A 2 -14.02 6.19 7.29
N THR A 3 -13.83 7.14 8.20
CA THR A 3 -12.58 7.91 8.30
C THR A 3 -11.49 6.96 8.74
N ARG A 4 -10.76 6.36 7.78
CA ARG A 4 -9.55 5.58 8.07
C ARG A 4 -8.55 6.53 8.75
N LYS A 5 -8.16 6.23 10.00
CA LYS A 5 -7.14 7.01 10.72
C LYS A 5 -5.86 7.09 9.84
N PRO A 6 -5.20 8.26 9.77
CA PRO A 6 -3.90 8.37 9.10
C PRO A 6 -2.93 7.38 9.74
N ILE A 7 -2.31 6.53 8.93
CA ILE A 7 -1.23 5.67 9.39
C ILE A 7 0.00 6.57 9.52
N ASP A 8 0.57 6.64 10.72
CA ASP A 8 1.76 7.44 10.99
C ASP A 8 2.98 6.68 10.45
N LEU A 9 3.26 6.89 9.16
CA LEU A 9 4.33 6.21 8.44
C LEU A 9 5.58 7.10 8.42
N PRO A 10 6.76 6.56 8.78
CA PRO A 10 8.01 7.25 8.54
C PRO A 10 8.14 7.68 7.06
N PRO A 11 8.70 8.88 6.76
CA PRO A 11 8.72 9.43 5.40
C PRO A 11 9.41 8.53 4.36
N ASN A 12 10.41 7.75 4.77
CA ASN A 12 11.07 6.75 3.94
C ASN A 12 10.12 5.61 3.53
N VAL A 13 9.26 5.16 4.43
CA VAL A 13 8.25 4.11 4.15
C VAL A 13 7.19 4.64 3.22
N ALA A 14 6.77 5.90 3.38
CA ALA A 14 5.84 6.56 2.47
C ALA A 14 6.41 6.68 1.04
N ARG A 15 7.68 7.07 0.89
CA ARG A 15 8.35 7.12 -0.42
C ARG A 15 8.48 5.72 -1.05
N ALA A 16 8.85 4.72 -0.24
CA ALA A 16 8.90 3.33 -0.71
C ALA A 16 7.52 2.84 -1.17
N PHE A 17 6.44 3.26 -0.50
CA PHE A 17 5.06 2.96 -0.92
C PHE A 17 4.73 3.54 -2.28
N VAL A 18 5.08 4.80 -2.53
CA VAL A 18 4.87 5.43 -3.85
C VAL A 18 5.67 4.72 -4.94
N LYS A 19 6.93 4.36 -4.67
CA LYS A 19 7.73 3.59 -5.63
C LYS A 19 7.10 2.21 -5.93
N ALA A 20 6.67 1.49 -4.89
CA ALA A 20 5.99 0.20 -5.07
C ALA A 20 4.69 0.33 -5.85
N MET A 21 3.95 1.43 -5.67
CA MET A 21 2.78 1.75 -6.47
C MET A 21 3.14 1.93 -7.95
N GLU A 22 4.19 2.69 -8.26
CA GLU A 22 4.66 2.88 -9.63
C GLU A 22 5.09 1.55 -10.27
N ASP A 23 5.90 0.75 -9.55
CA ASP A 23 6.33 -0.58 -9.99
C ASP A 23 5.11 -1.51 -10.22
N PHE A 24 4.08 -1.44 -9.36
CA PHE A 24 2.84 -2.21 -9.50
C PHE A 24 2.07 -1.87 -10.78
N PHE A 25 1.97 -0.58 -11.13
CA PHE A 25 1.27 -0.15 -12.35
C PHE A 25 2.10 -0.32 -13.62
N ALA A 26 3.43 -0.35 -13.51
CA ALA A 26 4.33 -0.59 -14.64
C ALA A 26 4.47 -2.07 -14.99
N GLU A 27 4.33 -2.97 -14.01
CA GLU A 27 4.41 -4.42 -14.21
C GLU A 27 3.19 -4.93 -14.99
N GLN A 28 3.41 -5.84 -15.94
CA GLN A 28 2.36 -6.43 -16.78
C GLN A 28 1.94 -7.81 -16.28
N ASP A 29 2.84 -8.52 -15.59
CA ASP A 29 2.57 -9.83 -15.02
C ASP A 29 1.79 -9.70 -13.69
N LYS A 30 0.57 -10.23 -13.67
CA LYS A 30 -0.32 -10.22 -12.50
C LYS A 30 0.28 -10.90 -11.28
N HIS A 31 1.08 -11.96 -11.45
CA HIS A 31 1.72 -12.64 -10.33
C HIS A 31 2.81 -11.75 -9.70
N LYS A 32 3.53 -11.00 -10.51
CA LYS A 32 4.54 -10.05 -10.02
C LYS A 32 3.90 -8.81 -9.39
N GLN A 33 2.80 -8.31 -9.96
CA GLN A 33 1.98 -7.27 -9.32
C GLN A 33 1.53 -7.70 -7.92
N ASP A 34 1.05 -8.94 -7.78
CA ASP A 34 0.61 -9.48 -6.49
C ASP A 34 1.79 -9.63 -5.52
N ALA A 35 2.97 -10.01 -5.99
CA ALA A 35 4.17 -10.05 -5.18
C ALA A 35 4.59 -8.67 -4.66
N ILE A 36 4.50 -7.62 -5.50
CA ILE A 36 4.79 -6.23 -5.10
C ILE A 36 3.79 -5.78 -4.02
N ALA A 37 2.50 -6.01 -4.24
CA ALA A 37 1.46 -5.64 -3.29
C ALA A 37 1.58 -6.45 -1.97
N ALA A 38 1.97 -7.73 -2.03
CA ALA A 38 2.15 -8.57 -0.85
C ALA A 38 3.38 -8.15 -0.02
N ASN A 39 4.47 -7.76 -0.68
CA ASN A 39 5.63 -7.18 0.00
C ASN A 39 5.21 -5.91 0.75
N GLN A 40 4.49 -5.01 0.08
CA GLN A 40 4.08 -3.77 0.72
C GLN A 40 3.04 -3.97 1.82
N LEU A 41 2.19 -5.00 1.72
CA LEU A 41 1.30 -5.40 2.80
C LEU A 41 2.08 -5.76 4.08
N SER A 42 3.15 -6.57 3.94
CA SER A 42 3.98 -6.98 5.07
C SER A 42 4.61 -5.77 5.76
N VAL A 43 5.22 -4.87 4.99
CA VAL A 43 5.81 -3.62 5.49
C VAL A 43 4.77 -2.79 6.23
N MET A 44 3.59 -2.59 5.65
CA MET A 44 2.54 -1.78 6.28
C MET A 44 1.99 -2.39 7.57
N ASN A 45 1.85 -3.72 7.65
CA ASN A 45 1.41 -4.38 8.86
C ASN A 45 2.45 -4.30 9.99
N GLN A 46 3.74 -4.10 9.70
CA GLN A 46 4.78 -3.87 10.72
C GLN A 46 4.62 -2.51 11.42
N PHE A 47 4.04 -1.51 10.76
CA PHE A 47 3.83 -0.18 11.32
C PHE A 47 2.43 0.01 11.93
N ARG A 48 1.54 -0.97 11.80
CA ARG A 48 0.22 -0.94 12.43
C ARG A 48 0.29 -1.40 13.87
N GLY A 49 -0.49 -0.74 14.74
CA GLY A 49 -0.59 -1.14 16.13
C GLY A 49 -1.34 -2.47 16.26
N GLN A 50 -1.06 -3.24 17.31
CA GLN A 50 -1.75 -4.52 17.61
C GLN A 50 -3.28 -4.40 17.75
N ARG A 51 -3.82 -3.18 17.81
CA ARG A 51 -5.24 -2.87 17.93
C ARG A 51 -5.92 -2.52 16.61
N ASP A 52 -5.14 -2.36 15.54
CA ASP A 52 -5.68 -2.07 14.21
C ASP A 52 -5.97 -3.38 13.48
N ASP A 53 -7.08 -3.43 12.75
CA ASP A 53 -7.36 -4.59 11.90
C ASP A 53 -6.22 -4.80 10.88
N PRO A 54 -5.82 -6.06 10.63
CA PRO A 54 -4.81 -6.37 9.63
C PRO A 54 -5.25 -5.88 8.25
N LEU A 55 -4.34 -5.24 7.53
CA LEU A 55 -4.60 -4.93 6.13
C LEU A 55 -4.66 -6.22 5.31
N ARG A 56 -5.45 -6.19 4.23
CA ARG A 56 -5.50 -7.23 3.21
C ARG A 56 -4.80 -6.77 1.95
N LEU A 57 -4.45 -7.72 1.09
CA LEU A 57 -3.87 -7.42 -0.22
C LEU A 57 -4.77 -6.52 -1.07
N SER A 58 -6.10 -6.67 -0.94
CA SER A 58 -7.09 -5.80 -1.58
C SER A 58 -6.98 -4.35 -1.09
N ASP A 59 -6.76 -4.13 0.20
CA ASP A 59 -6.63 -2.79 0.78
C ASP A 59 -5.40 -2.07 0.21
N ILE A 60 -4.27 -2.78 0.04
CA ILE A 60 -3.05 -2.23 -0.57
C ILE A 60 -3.31 -1.82 -2.02
N LYS A 61 -3.98 -2.66 -2.81
CA LYS A 61 -4.33 -2.37 -4.20
C LYS A 61 -5.28 -1.17 -4.31
N GLU A 62 -6.24 -1.04 -3.39
CA GLU A 62 -7.12 0.13 -3.30
C GLU A 62 -6.33 1.39 -2.95
N MET A 63 -5.39 1.31 -2.01
CA MET A 63 -4.53 2.43 -1.63
C MET A 63 -3.65 2.89 -2.80
N PHE A 64 -3.07 1.97 -3.57
CA PHE A 64 -2.36 2.29 -4.81
C PHE A 64 -3.24 3.04 -5.80
N ARG A 65 -4.48 2.58 -6.02
CA ARG A 65 -5.43 3.25 -6.92
C ARG A 65 -5.84 4.63 -6.43
N ALA A 66 -6.11 4.77 -5.12
CA ALA A 66 -6.48 6.04 -4.51
C ALA A 66 -5.36 7.07 -4.66
N LEU A 67 -4.10 6.68 -4.40
CA LEU A 67 -2.94 7.56 -4.60
C LEU A 67 -2.71 7.90 -6.07
N LYS A 68 -2.85 6.94 -6.99
CA LYS A 68 -2.75 7.22 -8.43
C LYS A 68 -3.80 8.22 -8.91
N GLY A 69 -5.01 8.19 -8.36
CA GLY A 69 -6.07 9.14 -8.67
C GLY A 69 -5.91 10.53 -8.03
N ILE A 70 -5.02 10.67 -7.03
CA ILE A 70 -4.68 11.96 -6.40
C ILE A 70 -3.47 12.60 -7.10
N VAL A 71 -2.57 11.79 -7.66
CA VAL A 71 -1.34 12.23 -8.35
C VAL A 71 -1.54 12.28 -9.89
N GLY A 72 -2.79 12.35 -10.34
CA GLY A 72 -3.18 12.40 -11.76
C GLY A 72 -3.58 13.79 -12.23
#